data_AF-A0A7C1BLY1-F1
#
_entry.id   AF-A0A7C1BLY1-F1
#
_cell.length_a   1.000
_cell.length_b   1.000
_cell.length_c   1.000
_cell.angle_alpha   90.00
_cell.angle_beta   90.00
_cell.angle_gamma   90.00
#
_symmetry.space_group_name_H-M   'P 1'
#
loop_
_entity.id
_entity.type
_entity.pdbx_description
1 polymer ?
#
loop_
_entity_poly.entity_id
_entity_poly.type
_entity_poly.pdbx_seq_one_letter_code
_entity_poly.pdbx_strand_id
1 'polypeptide(L)'
;MKDLLKIDLHVHTVYSYDSSITPRELVLYAKKHGLDGVAVTDHDRLDGALKIMKETDFLIVPGMEITSLKGHIIGLNVQEPVPPKLSVEETVDRIHKAGGIAVACHPGTPFKGSLRKNVTSDFDAVEVINSSAVPFRYSVKYAEKIASKLGKPRVAGSD
;
A
#
# COMPACT_ATOMS: atom_id res chain seq x y z
N MET A 1 19.07 19.03 -8.70
CA MET A 1 18.30 18.30 -7.68
C MET A 1 17.72 17.07 -8.35
N LYS A 2 17.58 15.96 -7.65
CA LYS A 2 16.83 14.80 -8.17
C LYS A 2 15.36 15.12 -7.89
N ASP A 3 14.66 15.70 -8.85
CA ASP A 3 13.31 16.23 -8.63
C ASP A 3 12.24 15.13 -8.53
N LEU A 4 12.64 13.86 -8.70
CA LEU A 4 11.75 12.70 -8.64
C LEU A 4 12.34 11.62 -7.73
N LEU A 5 11.52 11.17 -6.77
CA LEU A 5 11.81 10.02 -5.91
C LEU A 5 11.23 8.75 -6.55
N LYS A 6 12.03 7.67 -6.55
CA LYS A 6 11.58 6.33 -6.94
C LYS A 6 11.21 5.54 -5.69
N ILE A 7 9.92 5.40 -5.42
CA ILE A 7 9.40 4.76 -4.21
C ILE A 7 8.49 3.59 -4.60
N ASP A 8 8.68 2.45 -3.93
CA ASP A 8 7.72 1.34 -3.95
C ASP A 8 6.72 1.53 -2.81
N LEU A 9 5.43 1.66 -3.11
CA LEU A 9 4.41 2.03 -2.12
C LEU A 9 3.63 0.83 -1.56
N HIS A 10 4.02 -0.41 -1.89
CA HIS A 10 3.37 -1.62 -1.40
C HIS A 10 4.41 -2.75 -1.27
N VAL A 11 4.93 -2.96 -0.07
CA VAL A 11 5.88 -4.06 0.20
C VAL A 11 5.59 -4.75 1.54
N HIS A 12 5.66 -6.07 1.52
CA HIS A 12 5.48 -6.93 2.71
C HIS A 12 6.82 -7.46 3.21
N THR A 13 6.93 -7.62 4.52
CA THR A 13 8.08 -8.19 5.24
C THR A 13 7.67 -9.47 5.96
N VAL A 14 8.60 -10.12 6.66
CA VAL A 14 8.33 -11.27 7.57
C VAL A 14 7.29 -11.00 8.66
N TYR A 15 6.86 -9.75 8.85
CA TYR A 15 5.78 -9.39 9.76
C TYR A 15 4.39 -9.66 9.15
N SER A 16 4.31 -9.75 7.82
CA SER A 16 3.16 -10.22 7.08
C SER A 16 3.23 -11.74 6.86
N TYR A 17 2.07 -12.38 6.74
CA TYR A 17 2.00 -13.85 6.60
C TYR A 17 2.43 -14.37 5.23
N ASP A 18 2.55 -13.47 4.24
CA ASP A 18 2.77 -13.77 2.83
C ASP A 18 4.18 -13.40 2.33
N SER A 19 5.06 -12.93 3.23
CA SER A 19 6.42 -12.54 2.87
C SER A 19 7.46 -13.16 3.80
N SER A 20 8.65 -13.38 3.24
CA SER A 20 9.80 -13.99 3.92
C SER A 20 11.00 -13.04 4.04
N ILE A 21 10.89 -11.81 3.54
CA ILE A 21 11.97 -10.83 3.54
C ILE A 21 12.01 -10.05 4.86
N THR A 22 13.16 -10.02 5.52
CA THR A 22 13.31 -9.20 6.73
C THR A 22 13.30 -7.71 6.38
N PRO A 23 12.93 -6.82 7.31
CA PRO A 23 12.95 -5.38 7.01
C PRO A 23 14.34 -4.85 6.63
N ARG A 24 15.43 -5.48 7.11
CA ARG A 24 16.80 -5.12 6.73
C ARG A 24 17.14 -5.58 5.31
N GLU A 25 16.73 -6.78 4.94
CA GLU A 25 16.88 -7.27 3.56
C GLU A 25 16.09 -6.41 2.59
N LEU A 26 14.86 -6.00 2.94
CA LEU A 26 14.05 -5.07 2.16
C LEU A 26 14.84 -3.79 1.81
N VAL A 27 15.44 -3.14 2.80
CA VAL A 27 16.26 -1.93 2.58
C VAL A 27 17.45 -2.22 1.66
N LEU A 28 18.12 -3.35 1.86
CA LEU A 28 19.26 -3.76 1.03
C LEU A 28 18.84 -3.96 -0.44
N TYR A 29 17.74 -4.67 -0.68
CA TYR A 29 17.23 -4.91 -2.03
C TYR A 29 16.69 -3.64 -2.68
N ALA A 30 15.97 -2.78 -1.94
CA ALA A 30 15.48 -1.51 -2.45
C ALA A 30 16.63 -0.61 -2.94
N LYS A 31 17.69 -0.47 -2.12
CA LYS A 31 18.91 0.25 -2.51
C LYS A 31 19.59 -0.37 -3.72
N LYS A 32 19.70 -1.71 -3.76
CA LYS A 32 20.30 -2.44 -4.90
C LYS A 32 19.57 -2.18 -6.22
N HIS A 33 18.25 -1.99 -6.19
CA HIS A 33 17.44 -1.65 -7.37
C HIS A 33 17.35 -0.14 -7.64
N GLY A 34 18.07 0.67 -6.87
CA GLY A 34 18.13 2.13 -7.05
C GLY A 34 16.83 2.83 -6.68
N LEU A 35 16.05 2.27 -5.75
CA LEU A 35 14.93 2.97 -5.13
C LEU A 35 15.45 4.01 -4.14
N ASP A 36 14.70 5.10 -4.03
CA ASP A 36 14.96 6.18 -3.07
C ASP A 36 14.21 5.93 -1.74
N GLY A 37 13.16 5.11 -1.74
CA GLY A 37 12.41 4.71 -0.55
C GLY A 37 11.43 3.56 -0.78
N VAL A 38 10.80 3.08 0.29
CA VAL A 38 9.70 2.10 0.26
C VAL A 38 8.64 2.41 1.31
N ALA A 39 7.39 1.99 1.08
CA ALA A 39 6.34 1.95 2.09
C ALA A 39 6.13 0.52 2.58
N VAL A 40 6.44 0.25 3.84
CA VAL A 40 6.21 -1.07 4.44
C VAL A 40 4.75 -1.18 4.83
N THR A 41 4.03 -2.12 4.24
CA THR A 41 2.57 -2.25 4.32
C THR A 41 2.14 -3.66 4.72
N ASP A 42 2.77 -4.26 5.73
CA ASP A 42 2.42 -5.60 6.20
C ASP A 42 0.91 -5.76 6.50
N HIS A 43 0.35 -6.94 6.23
CA HIS A 43 -1.06 -7.23 6.46
C HIS A 43 -1.44 -7.04 7.94
N ASP A 44 -2.34 -6.09 8.21
CA ASP A 44 -2.89 -5.79 9.53
C ASP A 44 -1.83 -5.53 10.63
N ARG A 45 -0.60 -5.17 10.23
CA ARG A 45 0.55 -4.95 11.11
C ARG A 45 1.29 -3.67 10.73
N LEU A 46 1.64 -2.89 11.75
CA LEU A 46 2.41 -1.63 11.61
C LEU A 46 3.80 -1.73 12.26
N ASP A 47 4.03 -2.74 13.08
CA ASP A 47 5.23 -2.86 13.91
C ASP A 47 6.50 -3.13 13.09
N GLY A 48 6.39 -3.85 11.97
CA GLY A 48 7.49 -4.03 11.01
C GLY A 48 7.99 -2.69 10.45
N ALA A 49 7.05 -1.85 9.99
CA ALA A 49 7.33 -0.52 9.43
C ALA A 49 7.94 0.44 10.47
N LEU A 50 7.34 0.53 11.67
CA LEU A 50 7.83 1.40 12.74
C LEU A 50 9.19 0.98 13.29
N LYS A 51 9.48 -0.33 13.27
CA LYS A 51 10.79 -0.84 13.68
C LYS A 51 11.87 -0.42 12.68
N ILE A 52 11.68 -0.72 11.39
CA ILE A 52 12.74 -0.47 10.40
C ILE A 52 13.01 1.02 10.21
N MET A 53 11.99 1.88 10.30
CA MET A 53 12.17 3.33 10.26
C MET A 53 13.14 3.87 11.31
N LYS A 54 13.24 3.21 12.48
CA LYS A 54 14.17 3.59 13.55
C LYS A 54 15.57 2.98 13.39
N GLU A 55 15.71 1.99 12.50
CA GLU A 55 16.95 1.22 12.30
C GLU A 55 17.71 1.65 11.03
N THR A 56 17.17 2.54 10.20
CA THR A 56 17.82 2.96 8.95
C THR A 56 17.58 4.42 8.58
N ASP A 57 18.55 5.04 7.90
CA ASP A 57 18.41 6.34 7.25
C ASP A 57 17.79 6.26 5.83
N PHE A 58 17.45 5.06 5.36
CA PHE A 58 16.71 4.90 4.11
C PHE A 58 15.28 5.42 4.28
N LEU A 59 14.70 6.02 3.23
CA LEU A 59 13.34 6.54 3.32
C LEU A 59 12.33 5.40 3.46
N ILE A 60 11.78 5.26 4.66
CA ILE A 60 10.68 4.35 4.97
C ILE A 60 9.43 5.18 5.20
N VAL A 61 8.39 4.92 4.41
CA VAL A 61 7.03 5.39 4.70
C VAL A 61 6.37 4.34 5.58
N PRO A 62 5.95 4.67 6.82
CA PRO A 62 5.24 3.70 7.64
C PRO A 62 3.86 3.44 7.03
N GLY A 63 3.44 2.18 6.98
CA GLY A 63 2.12 1.84 6.52
C GLY A 63 1.67 0.48 7.02
N MET A 64 0.47 0.10 6.61
CA MET A 64 -0.07 -1.23 6.77
C MET A 64 -1.09 -1.48 5.66
N GLU A 65 -1.26 -2.74 5.25
CA GLU A 65 -2.37 -3.14 4.39
C GLU A 65 -3.50 -3.68 5.28
N ILE A 66 -4.60 -2.93 5.38
CA ILE A 66 -5.73 -3.25 6.25
C ILE A 66 -6.70 -4.18 5.52
N THR A 67 -6.99 -5.32 6.12
CA THR A 67 -8.05 -6.24 5.68
C THR A 67 -9.42 -5.71 6.08
N SER A 68 -10.11 -4.97 5.19
CA SER A 68 -11.50 -4.53 5.42
C SER A 68 -12.52 -5.63 5.10
N LEU A 69 -13.80 -5.39 5.38
CA LEU A 69 -14.91 -6.29 5.04
C LEU A 69 -15.11 -6.48 3.52
N LYS A 70 -14.54 -5.62 2.67
CA LYS A 70 -14.75 -5.64 1.22
C LYS A 70 -13.46 -5.69 0.40
N GLY A 71 -12.31 -5.79 1.06
CA GLY A 71 -11.03 -5.85 0.39
C GLY A 71 -9.92 -5.14 1.17
N HIS A 72 -8.74 -5.09 0.59
CA HIS A 72 -7.59 -4.47 1.21
C HIS A 72 -7.51 -2.97 0.91
N ILE A 73 -7.04 -2.23 1.90
CA ILE A 73 -6.86 -0.79 1.86
C ILE A 73 -5.50 -0.51 2.46
N ILE A 74 -4.61 0.16 1.74
CA ILE A 74 -3.34 0.62 2.33
C ILE A 74 -3.60 1.91 3.08
N GLY A 75 -3.09 1.98 4.32
CA GLY A 75 -2.89 3.23 5.05
C GLY A 75 -1.42 3.62 4.97
N LEU A 76 -1.08 4.65 4.20
CA LEU A 76 0.28 5.21 4.17
C LEU A 76 0.42 6.29 5.24
N ASN A 77 1.61 6.40 5.81
CA ASN A 77 1.97 7.35 6.86
C ASN A 77 1.06 7.32 8.10
N VAL A 78 0.50 6.15 8.43
CA VAL A 78 -0.30 5.98 9.65
C VAL A 78 0.61 5.90 10.88
N GLN A 79 0.24 6.62 11.94
CA GLN A 79 1.01 6.67 13.19
C GLN A 79 0.57 5.61 14.20
N GLU A 80 -0.66 5.11 14.06
CA GLU A 80 -1.26 4.11 14.94
C GLU A 80 -1.91 2.99 14.10
N PRO A 81 -1.94 1.75 14.61
CA PRO A 81 -2.57 0.64 13.90
C PRO A 81 -4.08 0.87 13.69
N VAL A 82 -4.55 0.66 12.46
CA VAL A 82 -5.98 0.66 12.13
C VAL A 82 -6.55 -0.75 12.27
N PRO A 83 -7.67 -0.96 12.99
CA PRO A 83 -8.23 -2.30 13.18
C PRO A 83 -8.72 -2.92 11.86
N PRO A 84 -8.55 -4.24 11.67
CA PRO A 84 -9.09 -4.95 10.52
C PRO A 84 -10.60 -5.20 10.66
N LYS A 85 -11.20 -5.71 9.59
CA LYS A 85 -12.61 -6.16 9.49
C LYS A 85 -13.64 -5.05 9.73
N LEU A 86 -13.25 -3.81 9.45
CA LEU A 86 -14.14 -2.65 9.42
C LEU A 86 -14.78 -2.51 8.02
N SER A 87 -15.84 -1.69 7.94
CA SER A 87 -16.37 -1.25 6.64
C SER A 87 -15.31 -0.45 5.88
N VAL A 88 -15.45 -0.33 4.56
CA VAL A 88 -14.48 0.44 3.75
C VAL A 88 -14.44 1.89 4.23
N GLU A 89 -15.62 2.47 4.46
CA GLU A 89 -15.81 3.84 4.89
C GLU A 89 -15.16 4.08 6.26
N GLU A 90 -15.41 3.19 7.23
CA GLU A 90 -14.79 3.28 8.56
C GLU A 90 -13.27 3.05 8.49
N THR A 91 -12.78 2.13 7.65
CA THR A 91 -11.33 1.94 7.47
C THR A 91 -10.67 3.20 6.95
N VAL A 92 -11.24 3.84 5.92
CA VAL A 92 -10.72 5.10 5.35
C VAL A 92 -10.72 6.21 6.41
N ASP A 93 -11.83 6.41 7.12
CA ASP A 93 -11.93 7.41 8.19
C ASP A 93 -10.89 7.18 9.31
N ARG A 94 -10.64 5.92 9.68
CA ARG A 94 -9.61 5.57 10.67
C ARG A 94 -8.20 5.85 10.19
N ILE A 95 -7.90 5.60 8.91
CA ILE A 95 -6.61 5.96 8.31
C ILE A 95 -6.40 7.47 8.39
N HIS A 96 -7.41 8.26 8.01
CA HIS A 96 -7.34 9.73 8.08
C HIS A 96 -7.19 10.23 9.52
N LYS A 97 -7.92 9.65 10.48
CA LYS A 97 -7.76 9.96 11.92
C LYS A 97 -6.36 9.63 12.45
N ALA A 98 -5.72 8.61 11.89
CA ALA A 98 -4.32 8.25 12.19
C ALA A 98 -3.29 9.13 11.45
N GLY A 99 -3.74 10.18 10.74
CA GLY A 99 -2.90 11.12 9.98
C GLY A 99 -2.38 10.56 8.65
N GLY A 100 -2.92 9.42 8.22
CA GLY A 100 -2.47 8.71 7.02
C GLY A 100 -3.25 9.06 5.76
N ILE A 101 -2.82 8.43 4.67
CA ILE A 101 -3.40 8.51 3.33
C ILE A 101 -3.99 7.14 2.98
N ALA A 102 -5.25 7.12 2.57
CA ALA A 102 -5.96 5.89 2.21
C ALA A 102 -5.80 5.58 0.71
N VAL A 103 -5.22 4.42 0.41
CA VAL A 103 -4.98 3.93 -0.95
C VAL A 103 -5.87 2.73 -1.24
N ALA A 104 -6.60 2.78 -2.35
CA ALA A 104 -7.40 1.65 -2.82
C ALA A 104 -6.49 0.60 -3.50
N CYS A 105 -6.29 -0.54 -2.84
CA CYS A 105 -5.40 -1.60 -3.33
C CYS A 105 -6.04 -2.51 -4.37
N HIS A 106 -5.24 -2.81 -5.40
CA HIS A 106 -5.49 -3.70 -6.53
C HIS A 106 -6.97 -4.05 -6.81
N PRO A 107 -7.82 -3.07 -7.17
CA PRO A 107 -9.26 -3.30 -7.35
C PRO A 107 -9.57 -4.23 -8.55
N GLY A 108 -8.58 -4.48 -9.42
CA GLY A 108 -8.70 -5.34 -10.59
C GLY A 108 -8.23 -6.79 -10.41
N THR A 109 -7.58 -7.14 -9.29
CA THR A 109 -6.95 -8.46 -9.14
C THR A 109 -7.93 -9.50 -8.59
N PRO A 110 -8.25 -10.56 -9.37
CA PRO A 110 -9.02 -11.69 -8.86
C PRO A 110 -8.27 -12.36 -7.71
N PHE A 111 -9.00 -12.77 -6.65
CA PHE A 111 -8.49 -13.55 -5.51
C PHE A 111 -7.56 -12.85 -4.49
N LYS A 112 -7.12 -11.61 -4.73
CA LYS A 112 -6.35 -10.81 -3.75
C LYS A 112 -7.19 -9.72 -3.09
N GLY A 113 -8.09 -10.03 -2.15
CA GLY A 113 -8.78 -8.99 -1.36
C GLY A 113 -9.29 -7.75 -2.13
N SER A 114 -9.82 -7.91 -3.35
CA SER A 114 -10.07 -6.76 -4.23
C SER A 114 -11.30 -5.95 -3.83
N LEU A 115 -11.14 -4.61 -3.76
CA LEU A 115 -12.22 -3.66 -3.47
C LEU A 115 -13.30 -3.61 -4.57
N ARG A 116 -13.02 -4.06 -5.80
CA ARG A 116 -13.94 -4.05 -6.95
C ARG A 116 -14.68 -2.71 -7.11
N LYS A 117 -15.99 -2.69 -6.83
CA LYS A 117 -16.89 -1.53 -6.96
C LYS A 117 -16.94 -0.65 -5.70
N ASN A 118 -16.24 -1.01 -4.64
CA ASN A 118 -16.25 -0.31 -3.36
C ASN A 118 -15.17 0.79 -3.28
N VAL A 119 -14.50 1.11 -4.40
CA VAL A 119 -13.61 2.27 -4.48
C VAL A 119 -14.46 3.53 -4.65
N THR A 120 -14.48 4.38 -3.62
CA THR A 120 -15.26 5.63 -3.56
C THR A 120 -14.36 6.85 -3.73
N SER A 121 -14.96 8.04 -3.72
CA SER A 121 -14.23 9.32 -3.70
C SER A 121 -13.47 9.59 -2.40
N ASP A 122 -13.67 8.78 -1.36
CA ASP A 122 -13.08 8.99 -0.03
C ASP A 122 -11.63 8.51 0.03
N PHE A 123 -11.23 7.62 -0.88
CA PHE A 123 -9.83 7.24 -1.06
C PHE A 123 -9.01 8.41 -1.59
N ASP A 124 -7.76 8.53 -1.14
CA ASP A 124 -6.86 9.58 -1.59
C ASP A 124 -6.14 9.21 -2.88
N ALA A 125 -5.88 7.93 -3.11
CA ALA A 125 -5.23 7.41 -4.30
C ALA A 125 -5.69 6.01 -4.66
N VAL A 126 -5.36 5.58 -5.89
CA VAL A 126 -5.64 4.23 -6.39
C VAL A 126 -4.34 3.56 -6.80
N GLU A 127 -4.11 2.35 -6.31
CA GLU A 127 -3.02 1.52 -6.78
C GLU A 127 -3.34 1.01 -8.20
N VAL A 128 -2.57 1.49 -9.16
CA VAL A 128 -2.75 1.19 -10.58
C VAL A 128 -1.79 0.10 -11.04
N ILE A 129 -0.55 0.15 -10.58
CA ILE A 129 0.47 -0.86 -10.90
C ILE A 129 0.74 -1.65 -9.63
N ASN A 130 0.33 -2.91 -9.64
CA ASN A 130 0.66 -3.89 -8.64
C ASN A 130 1.38 -5.03 -9.37
N SER A 131 2.63 -5.30 -9.00
CA SER A 131 3.48 -6.20 -9.80
C SER A 131 3.06 -7.66 -9.69
N SER A 132 2.39 -8.04 -8.61
CA SER A 132 1.86 -9.39 -8.40
C SER A 132 0.42 -9.58 -8.94
N ALA A 133 -0.17 -8.55 -9.56
CA ALA A 133 -1.49 -8.62 -10.16
C ALA A 133 -1.54 -9.49 -11.44
N VAL A 134 -2.43 -10.49 -11.46
CA VAL A 134 -2.68 -11.34 -12.63
C VAL A 134 -4.18 -11.34 -12.97
N PRO A 135 -4.60 -11.04 -14.21
CA PRO A 135 -3.80 -10.65 -15.37
C PRO A 135 -3.38 -9.17 -15.39
N PHE A 136 -2.06 -8.91 -15.32
CA PHE A 136 -1.46 -7.58 -15.13
C PHE A 136 -2.04 -6.46 -16.00
N ARG A 137 -2.00 -6.60 -17.33
CA ARG A 137 -2.45 -5.55 -18.27
C ARG A 137 -3.93 -5.21 -18.12
N TYR A 138 -4.74 -6.18 -17.72
CA TYR A 138 -6.16 -5.96 -17.47
C TYR A 138 -6.36 -5.25 -16.12
N SER A 139 -5.68 -5.71 -15.06
CA SER A 139 -5.74 -5.08 -13.74
C SER A 139 -5.33 -3.60 -13.80
N VAL A 140 -4.23 -3.29 -14.51
CA VAL A 140 -3.76 -1.91 -14.72
C VAL A 140 -4.83 -1.08 -15.42
N LYS A 141 -5.35 -1.52 -16.57
CA LYS A 141 -6.39 -0.78 -17.33
C LYS A 141 -7.66 -0.54 -16.50
N TYR A 142 -8.05 -1.53 -15.70
CA TYR A 142 -9.22 -1.42 -14.84
C TYR A 142 -9.00 -0.37 -13.73
N ALA A 143 -7.87 -0.44 -13.03
CA ALA A 143 -7.51 0.52 -11.98
C ALA A 143 -7.32 1.93 -12.54
N GLU A 144 -6.69 2.09 -13.71
CA GLU A 144 -6.57 3.40 -14.39
C GLU A 144 -7.93 4.02 -14.69
N LYS A 145 -8.90 3.21 -15.14
CA LYS A 145 -10.26 3.69 -15.42
C LYS A 145 -10.94 4.18 -14.14
N ILE A 146 -10.76 3.49 -13.01
CA ILE A 146 -11.28 3.90 -11.70
C ILE A 146 -10.61 5.21 -11.26
N ALA A 147 -9.28 5.27 -11.25
CA ALA A 147 -8.53 6.45 -10.85
C ALA A 147 -8.92 7.68 -11.67
N SER A 148 -9.02 7.52 -13.00
CA SER A 148 -9.44 8.58 -13.92
C SER A 148 -10.87 9.05 -13.65
N LYS A 149 -11.82 8.10 -13.48
CA LYS A 149 -13.23 8.44 -13.19
C LYS A 149 -13.39 9.21 -11.88
N LEU A 150 -12.58 8.91 -10.87
CA LEU A 150 -12.63 9.53 -9.55
C LEU A 150 -11.72 10.77 -9.43
N GLY A 151 -10.93 11.09 -10.46
CA GLY A 151 -9.95 12.18 -10.40
C GLY A 151 -8.85 11.95 -9.36
N LYS A 152 -8.47 10.68 -9.10
CA LYS A 152 -7.52 10.33 -8.04
C LYS A 152 -6.10 10.11 -8.58
N PRO A 153 -5.06 10.49 -7.82
CA PRO A 153 -3.69 10.09 -8.04
C PRO A 153 -3.54 8.58 -8.21
N ARG A 154 -2.53 8.19 -9.02
CA ARG A 154 -2.19 6.80 -9.30
C ARG A 154 -0.91 6.47 -8.56
N VAL A 155 -0.91 5.34 -7.84
CA VAL A 155 0.27 4.81 -7.17
C VAL A 155 0.65 3.44 -7.69
N ALA A 156 1.84 2.98 -7.31
CA ALA A 156 2.40 1.72 -7.76
C ALA A 156 3.14 1.02 -6.61
N GLY A 157 3.13 -0.30 -6.61
CA GLY A 157 3.95 -1.10 -5.71
C GLY A 157 4.21 -2.53 -6.19
N SER A 158 5.15 -3.22 -5.53
CA SER A 158 5.50 -4.58 -5.90
C SER A 158 4.51 -5.62 -5.39
N ASP A 159 3.99 -5.44 -4.16
CA ASP A 159 3.16 -6.39 -3.41
C ASP A 159 3.81 -7.79 -3.42
#